data_AF-A0A0D6LGV4-F1
#
_entry.id   AF-A0A0D6LGV4-F1
#
_cell.length_a   1.000
_cell.length_b   1.000
_cell.length_c   1.000
_cell.angle_alpha   90.00
_cell.angle_beta   90.00
_cell.angle_gamma   90.00
#
_symmetry.space_group_name_H-M   'P 1'
#
loop_
_entity.id
_entity.type
_entity.pdbx_description
1 polymer ?
#
loop_
_entity_poly.entity_id
_entity_poly.type
_entity_poly.pdbx_seq_one_letter_code
_entity_poly.pdbx_strand_id
1 'polypeptide(L)'
;MYAAGVTYAQEEHCLWSPEENEKKGTIPSGIHSFPFAFSLPMNCPPSFEGTCGSITYTITAEIERPWKVNKTCAVTLSVCPVFDLNLIPEAILSASAFKFKKTGCMLFRHGKICVQMRLERSGFAVGETLEAVAEINNNTKQPVVKVDLRLRRVDSYTAYRHGKTSNNNVKRCNKRQEETTVAESSEGNQSK
;
A
#
# COMPACT_ATOMS: atom_id res chain seq x y z
N MET A 1 9.63 24.49 1.50
CA MET A 1 8.94 23.30 2.07
C MET A 1 9.98 22.23 2.26
N TYR A 2 10.32 21.86 3.50
CA TYR A 2 11.25 20.77 3.74
C TYR A 2 10.44 19.48 3.83
N ALA A 3 10.39 18.73 2.73
CA ALA A 3 9.97 17.33 2.76
C ALA A 3 11.14 16.51 3.31
N ALA A 4 10.90 15.72 4.35
CA ALA A 4 11.87 14.75 4.81
C ALA A 4 11.84 13.57 3.83
N GLY A 5 12.75 13.54 2.86
CA GLY A 5 12.91 12.42 1.95
C GLY A 5 13.80 11.34 2.56
N VAL A 6 13.43 10.07 2.38
CA VAL A 6 14.30 8.92 2.60
C VAL A 6 14.57 8.29 1.24
N THR A 7 15.84 8.15 0.87
CA THR A 7 16.23 7.50 -0.38
C THR A 7 16.37 6.00 -0.14
N TYR A 8 15.53 5.20 -0.79
CA TYR A 8 15.58 3.74 -0.71
C TYR A 8 16.47 3.11 -1.80
N ALA A 9 16.55 3.76 -2.96
CA ALA A 9 17.39 3.35 -4.07
C ALA A 9 17.83 4.61 -4.83
N GLN A 10 19.10 4.67 -5.19
CA GLN A 10 19.65 5.68 -6.09
C GLN A 10 20.80 5.05 -6.86
N GLU A 11 20.69 5.09 -8.18
CA GLU A 11 21.66 4.52 -9.10
C GLU A 11 21.65 5.38 -10.37
N GLU A 12 22.82 5.63 -10.95
CA GLU A 12 23.00 6.47 -12.13
C GLU A 12 23.94 5.76 -13.11
N HIS A 13 23.59 5.78 -14.39
CA HIS A 13 24.38 5.18 -15.47
C HIS A 13 24.64 6.21 -16.55
N CYS A 14 25.90 6.37 -16.96
CA CYS A 14 26.24 7.10 -18.17
C CYS A 14 26.05 6.16 -19.36
N LEU A 15 24.94 6.32 -20.09
CA LEU A 15 24.59 5.44 -21.21
C LEU A 15 25.35 5.78 -22.50
N TRP A 16 25.85 7.02 -22.60
CA TRP A 16 26.64 7.50 -23.72
C TRP A 16 27.50 8.67 -23.29
N SER A 17 28.75 8.66 -23.71
CA SER A 17 29.67 9.80 -23.63
C SER A 17 30.47 9.90 -24.93
N PRO A 18 31.02 11.08 -25.25
CA PRO A 18 32.06 11.20 -26.26
C PRO A 18 33.25 10.26 -25.97
N GLU A 19 34.00 9.88 -26.99
CA GLU A 19 35.28 9.17 -26.81
C GLU A 19 36.28 10.04 -26.04
N GLU A 20 37.18 9.41 -25.28
CA GLU A 20 38.10 10.09 -24.33
C GLU A 20 38.98 11.18 -24.99
N ASN A 21 39.26 11.04 -26.30
CA ASN A 21 40.05 11.98 -27.09
C ASN A 21 39.22 13.10 -27.74
N GLU A 22 37.89 13.01 -27.71
CA GLU A 22 36.98 13.99 -28.30
C GLU A 22 36.31 14.85 -27.23
N LYS A 23 36.68 16.14 -27.16
CA LYS A 23 36.03 17.10 -26.24
C LYS A 23 34.55 17.37 -26.59
N LYS A 24 34.06 16.88 -27.73
CA LYS A 24 32.69 17.04 -28.23
C LYS A 24 32.28 15.81 -29.03
N GLY A 25 31.43 14.97 -28.45
CA GLY A 25 30.79 13.86 -29.16
C GLY A 25 29.54 14.34 -29.88
N THR A 26 29.28 13.78 -31.07
CA THR A 26 28.05 14.03 -31.83
C THR A 26 27.29 12.74 -32.01
N ILE A 27 26.03 12.70 -31.56
CA ILE A 27 25.10 11.62 -31.91
C ILE A 27 24.51 11.95 -33.29
N PRO A 28 24.71 11.10 -34.33
CA PRO A 28 24.22 11.38 -35.68
C PRO A 28 22.69 11.38 -35.73
N SER A 29 22.09 11.94 -36.79
CA SER A 29 20.64 11.90 -36.96
C SER A 29 20.16 10.46 -37.12
N GLY A 30 19.17 10.06 -36.34
CA GLY A 30 18.59 8.72 -36.39
C GLY A 30 17.90 8.34 -35.09
N ILE A 31 17.46 7.08 -35.03
CA ILE A 31 16.92 6.47 -33.82
C ILE A 31 18.08 5.79 -33.10
N HIS A 32 18.28 6.16 -31.84
CA HIS A 32 19.32 5.60 -30.97
C HIS A 32 18.66 4.91 -29.79
N SER A 33 19.10 3.70 -29.50
CA SER A 33 18.59 2.88 -28.39
C SER A 33 19.73 2.60 -27.43
N PHE A 34 19.59 3.07 -26.20
CA PHE A 34 20.57 2.85 -25.13
C PHE A 34 19.96 1.91 -24.10
N PRO A 35 20.30 0.61 -24.11
CA PRO A 35 19.79 -0.33 -23.13
C PRO A 35 20.36 -0.01 -21.75
N PHE A 36 19.51 -0.09 -20.72
CA PHE A 36 19.90 0.08 -19.33
C PHE A 36 19.14 -0.90 -18.45
N ALA A 37 19.69 -1.19 -17.28
CA ALA A 37 19.05 -2.02 -16.27
C ALA A 37 19.40 -1.47 -14.89
N PHE A 38 18.41 -1.46 -14.00
CA PHE A 38 18.56 -1.08 -12.60
C PHE A 38 18.10 -2.26 -11.74
N SER A 39 18.84 -2.55 -10.68
CA SER A 39 18.44 -3.60 -9.72
C SER A 39 17.91 -2.94 -8.45
N LEU A 40 16.63 -3.13 -8.16
CA LEU A 40 16.06 -2.64 -6.91
C LEU A 40 16.63 -3.45 -5.72
N PRO A 41 17.02 -2.78 -4.61
CA PRO A 41 17.43 -3.47 -3.39
C PRO A 41 16.32 -4.40 -2.88
N MET A 42 16.66 -5.59 -2.39
CA MET A 42 15.66 -6.56 -1.90
C MET A 42 14.80 -6.02 -0.74
N ASN A 43 15.32 -5.08 0.02
CA ASN A 43 14.64 -4.43 1.15
C ASN A 43 13.92 -3.12 0.76
N CYS A 44 13.76 -2.84 -0.53
CA CYS A 44 13.00 -1.69 -0.96
C CYS A 44 11.50 -1.85 -0.59
N PRO A 45 10.87 -0.83 0.00
CA PRO A 45 9.44 -0.89 0.30
C PRO A 45 8.59 -0.86 -0.97
N PRO A 46 7.33 -1.34 -0.92
CA PRO A 46 6.37 -1.10 -1.99
C PRO A 46 6.16 0.40 -2.26
N SER A 47 5.82 0.74 -3.51
CA SER A 47 5.22 2.03 -3.82
C SER A 47 3.97 2.23 -2.95
N PHE A 48 3.83 3.41 -2.37
CA PHE A 48 2.77 3.69 -1.40
C PHE A 48 2.33 5.14 -1.47
N GLU A 49 1.05 5.40 -1.20
CA GLU A 49 0.50 6.73 -1.06
C GLU A 49 -0.43 6.74 0.15
N GLY A 50 -0.16 7.64 1.10
CA GLY A 50 -0.95 7.82 2.31
C GLY A 50 -1.06 9.29 2.69
N THR A 51 -1.88 9.58 3.69
CA THR A 51 -2.20 10.97 4.09
C THR A 51 -0.99 11.78 4.58
N CYS A 52 0.03 11.11 5.10
CA CYS A 52 1.21 11.74 5.70
C CYS A 52 2.50 11.50 4.89
N GLY A 53 2.42 10.96 3.67
CA GLY A 53 3.58 10.75 2.80
C GLY A 53 3.35 9.69 1.71
N SER A 54 4.28 9.61 0.77
CA SER A 54 4.29 8.63 -0.30
C SER A 54 5.69 8.04 -0.52
N ILE A 55 5.73 6.87 -1.12
CA ILE A 55 6.94 6.19 -1.60
C ILE A 55 6.77 6.06 -3.11
N THR A 56 7.66 6.70 -3.87
CA THR A 56 7.60 6.77 -5.32
C THR A 56 8.97 6.44 -5.90
N TYR A 57 8.99 5.56 -6.90
CA TYR A 57 10.18 5.19 -7.64
C TYR A 57 10.12 5.82 -9.02
N THR A 58 11.17 6.55 -9.40
CA THR A 58 11.22 7.28 -10.67
C THR A 58 12.51 6.96 -11.39
N ILE A 59 12.41 6.61 -12.67
CA ILE A 59 13.56 6.57 -13.58
C ILE A 59 13.58 7.88 -14.35
N THR A 60 14.70 8.58 -14.30
CA THR A 60 14.92 9.83 -15.02
C THR A 60 16.02 9.61 -16.05
N ALA A 61 15.75 9.95 -17.32
CA ALA A 61 16.76 10.01 -18.35
C ALA A 61 17.04 11.47 -18.69
N GLU A 62 18.32 11.83 -18.72
CA GLU A 62 18.78 13.19 -18.98
C GLU A 62 19.82 13.21 -20.09
N ILE A 63 19.65 14.13 -21.03
CA ILE A 63 20.61 14.42 -22.10
C ILE A 63 21.21 15.78 -21.80
N GLU A 64 22.49 15.77 -21.44
CA GLU A 64 23.27 16.98 -21.28
C GLU A 64 23.63 17.56 -22.65
N ARG A 65 23.39 18.87 -22.81
CA ARG A 65 23.63 19.55 -24.09
C ARG A 65 24.53 20.75 -23.86
N PRO A 66 25.73 20.79 -24.46
CA PRO A 66 26.63 21.91 -24.31
C PRO A 66 25.93 23.24 -24.66
N TRP A 67 26.01 24.21 -23.75
CA TRP A 67 25.48 25.57 -23.93
C TRP A 67 23.95 25.64 -24.10
N LYS A 68 23.23 24.55 -23.77
CA LYS A 68 21.77 24.47 -23.84
C LYS A 68 21.24 23.83 -22.56
N VAL A 69 19.97 24.09 -22.24
CA VAL A 69 19.31 23.41 -21.13
C VAL A 69 19.25 21.91 -21.41
N ASN A 70 19.49 21.09 -20.40
CA ASN A 70 19.40 19.64 -20.51
C ASN A 70 17.97 19.21 -20.89
N LYS A 71 17.86 18.08 -21.56
CA LYS A 71 16.57 17.48 -21.89
C LYS A 71 16.34 16.31 -20.96
N THR A 72 15.25 16.35 -20.22
CA THR A 72 14.93 15.34 -19.22
C THR A 72 13.58 14.71 -19.54
N CYS A 73 13.48 13.40 -19.40
CA CYS A 73 12.21 12.68 -19.31
C CYS A 73 12.25 11.77 -18.08
N ALA A 74 11.08 11.50 -17.50
CA ALA A 74 10.98 10.66 -16.33
C ALA A 74 9.76 9.75 -16.43
N VAL A 75 9.87 8.55 -15.86
CA VAL A 75 8.78 7.59 -15.72
C VAL A 75 8.70 7.13 -14.26
N THR A 76 7.49 7.11 -13.72
CA THR A 76 7.21 6.60 -12.38
C THR A 76 6.87 5.11 -12.46
N LEU A 77 7.45 4.32 -11.56
CA LEU A 77 7.23 2.89 -11.47
C LEU A 77 6.39 2.54 -10.24
N SER A 78 5.56 1.51 -10.38
CA SER A 78 4.87 0.88 -9.25
C SER A 78 5.68 -0.33 -8.80
N VAL A 79 6.31 -0.23 -7.63
CA VAL A 79 7.05 -1.33 -7.01
C VAL A 79 6.09 -2.10 -6.11
N CYS A 80 5.90 -3.38 -6.39
CA CYS A 80 5.18 -4.30 -5.54
C CYS A 80 6.12 -5.47 -5.20
N PRO A 81 6.44 -5.72 -3.92
CA PRO A 81 7.28 -6.84 -3.55
C PRO A 81 6.59 -8.15 -3.95
N VAL A 82 7.38 -9.08 -4.48
CA VAL A 82 6.89 -10.43 -4.78
C VAL A 82 6.56 -11.11 -3.46
N PHE A 83 5.31 -11.50 -3.29
CA PHE A 83 4.83 -12.19 -2.11
C PHE A 83 4.27 -13.55 -2.51
N ASP A 84 4.95 -14.61 -2.10
CA ASP A 84 4.49 -15.97 -2.34
C ASP A 84 3.69 -16.47 -1.13
N LEU A 85 2.38 -16.61 -1.32
CA LEU A 85 1.46 -17.09 -0.30
C LEU A 85 1.80 -18.52 0.15
N ASN A 86 2.43 -19.33 -0.72
CA ASN A 86 2.79 -20.71 -0.40
C ASN A 86 3.89 -20.81 0.67
N LEU A 87 4.62 -19.72 0.93
CA LEU A 87 5.63 -19.65 1.98
C LEU A 87 5.02 -19.46 3.39
N ILE A 88 3.70 -19.31 3.50
CA ILE A 88 2.98 -19.11 4.76
C ILE A 88 2.10 -20.33 5.02
N PRO A 89 2.56 -21.30 5.82
CA PRO A 89 1.81 -22.52 6.12
C PRO A 89 0.44 -22.26 6.75
N GLU A 90 0.30 -21.15 7.49
CA GLU A 90 -0.96 -20.77 8.13
C GLU A 90 -2.02 -20.31 7.12
N ALA A 91 -1.61 -19.92 5.91
CA ALA A 91 -2.50 -19.41 4.86
C ALA A 91 -3.58 -20.43 4.47
N ILE A 92 -3.26 -21.74 4.51
CA ILE A 92 -4.20 -22.82 4.19
C ILE A 92 -5.13 -23.18 5.35
N LEU A 93 -4.86 -22.69 6.57
CA LEU A 93 -5.66 -23.00 7.75
C LEU A 93 -6.92 -22.15 7.77
N SER A 94 -8.04 -22.77 8.17
CA SER A 94 -9.32 -22.08 8.35
C SER A 94 -9.21 -20.97 9.40
N ALA A 95 -9.85 -19.84 9.14
CA ALA A 95 -9.93 -18.74 10.09
C ALA A 95 -11.36 -18.60 10.64
N SER A 96 -11.49 -18.28 11.92
CA SER A 96 -12.79 -17.95 12.50
C SER A 96 -12.69 -16.85 13.54
N ALA A 97 -13.75 -16.05 13.64
CA ALA A 97 -13.84 -14.97 14.61
C ALA A 97 -15.24 -14.92 15.23
N PHE A 98 -15.30 -14.74 16.54
CA PHE A 98 -16.55 -14.57 17.28
C PHE A 98 -16.60 -13.20 17.94
N LYS A 99 -17.69 -12.47 17.75
CA LYS A 99 -17.96 -11.20 18.41
C LYS A 99 -19.40 -11.16 18.89
N PHE A 100 -19.66 -10.43 19.96
CA PHE A 100 -21.02 -10.18 20.43
C PHE A 100 -21.18 -8.73 20.89
N LYS A 101 -22.41 -8.23 20.81
CA LYS A 101 -22.80 -6.92 21.32
C LYS A 101 -24.05 -7.07 22.18
N LYS A 102 -23.98 -6.60 23.43
CA LYS A 102 -25.16 -6.48 24.30
C LYS A 102 -25.97 -5.25 23.89
N THR A 103 -27.28 -5.34 23.94
CA THR A 103 -28.19 -4.23 23.65
C THR A 103 -28.88 -3.75 24.93
N GLY A 104 -29.21 -2.46 24.98
CA GLY A 104 -29.85 -1.82 26.13
C GLY A 104 -28.95 -0.87 26.92
N CYS A 105 -29.53 -0.25 27.94
CA CYS A 105 -28.84 0.64 28.88
C CYS A 105 -28.61 -0.07 30.24
N MET A 106 -27.93 0.58 31.18
CA MET A 106 -27.50 -0.06 32.42
C MET A 106 -28.66 -0.62 33.28
N LEU A 107 -29.86 -0.03 33.15
CA LEU A 107 -31.07 -0.43 33.88
C LEU A 107 -31.96 -1.44 33.12
N PHE A 108 -31.86 -1.49 31.78
CA PHE A 108 -32.68 -2.37 30.95
C PHE A 108 -31.79 -3.08 29.92
N ARG A 109 -31.52 -4.37 30.15
CA ARG A 109 -30.79 -5.22 29.19
C ARG A 109 -31.79 -5.83 28.20
N HIS A 110 -31.57 -5.60 26.91
CA HIS A 110 -32.48 -6.02 25.84
C HIS A 110 -31.99 -7.26 25.06
N GLY A 111 -31.01 -7.98 25.62
CA GLY A 111 -30.43 -9.18 25.03
C GLY A 111 -29.07 -8.94 24.37
N LYS A 112 -28.63 -9.86 23.51
CA LYS A 112 -27.35 -9.77 22.79
C LYS A 112 -27.46 -10.27 21.35
N ILE A 113 -26.66 -9.68 20.47
CA ILE A 113 -26.43 -10.20 19.12
C ILE A 113 -25.03 -10.82 19.12
N CYS A 114 -24.92 -12.07 18.67
CA CYS A 114 -23.66 -12.75 18.48
C CYS A 114 -23.44 -13.01 16.97
N VAL A 115 -22.21 -12.82 16.50
CA VAL A 115 -21.80 -13.10 15.14
C VAL A 115 -20.56 -14.00 15.19
N GLN A 116 -20.64 -15.14 14.50
CA GLN A 116 -19.49 -16.00 14.25
C GLN A 116 -19.21 -16.01 12.75
N MET A 117 -18.03 -15.55 12.35
CA MET A 117 -17.58 -15.58 10.96
C MET A 117 -16.54 -16.70 10.79
N ARG A 118 -16.61 -17.41 9.68
CA ARG A 118 -15.66 -18.48 9.30
C ARG A 118 -15.22 -18.29 7.86
N LEU A 119 -13.96 -18.61 7.61
CA LEU A 119 -13.32 -18.71 6.30
C LEU A 119 -12.68 -20.09 6.20
N GLU A 120 -12.74 -20.72 5.03
CA GLU A 120 -12.14 -22.04 4.80
C GLU A 120 -10.62 -22.01 4.92
N ARG A 121 -10.01 -20.88 4.55
CA ARG A 121 -8.57 -20.61 4.63
C ARG A 121 -8.32 -19.16 5.03
N SER A 122 -7.12 -18.85 5.50
CA SER A 122 -6.77 -17.52 6.01
C SER A 122 -6.01 -16.66 5.00
N GLY A 123 -5.45 -17.28 3.96
CA GLY A 123 -4.74 -16.63 2.88
C GLY A 123 -5.42 -16.79 1.53
N PHE A 124 -5.45 -15.71 0.76
CA PHE A 124 -6.01 -15.64 -0.59
C PHE A 124 -5.08 -14.82 -1.49
N ALA A 125 -4.92 -15.24 -2.74
CA ALA A 125 -4.22 -14.48 -3.77
C ALA A 125 -5.15 -13.41 -4.38
N VAL A 126 -4.55 -12.36 -4.93
CA VAL A 126 -5.30 -11.30 -5.61
C VAL A 126 -6.05 -11.90 -6.82
N GLY A 127 -7.35 -11.60 -6.91
CA GLY A 127 -8.22 -12.10 -7.98
C GLY A 127 -8.96 -13.40 -7.64
N GLU A 128 -8.63 -14.06 -6.53
CA GLU A 128 -9.41 -15.20 -6.03
C GLU A 128 -10.72 -14.75 -5.38
N THR A 129 -11.75 -15.60 -5.46
CA THR A 129 -13.00 -15.42 -4.72
C THR A 129 -12.80 -15.81 -3.26
N LEU A 130 -13.20 -14.92 -2.35
CA LEU A 130 -13.23 -15.18 -0.91
C LEU A 130 -14.67 -15.45 -0.49
N GLU A 131 -14.93 -16.67 -0.03
CA GLU A 131 -16.22 -17.07 0.54
C GLU A 131 -16.16 -17.00 2.07
N ALA A 132 -17.13 -16.30 2.66
CA ALA A 132 -17.23 -16.15 4.11
C ALA A 132 -18.60 -16.60 4.60
N VAL A 133 -18.60 -17.42 5.65
CA VAL A 133 -19.83 -17.89 6.30
C VAL A 133 -20.00 -17.14 7.61
N ALA A 134 -21.13 -16.44 7.76
CA ALA A 134 -21.46 -15.71 8.97
C ALA A 134 -22.72 -16.29 9.64
N GLU A 135 -22.57 -16.81 10.84
CA GLU A 135 -23.68 -17.27 11.70
C GLU A 135 -24.09 -16.14 12.65
N ILE A 136 -25.33 -15.68 12.53
CA ILE A 136 -25.87 -14.56 13.32
C ILE A 136 -26.93 -15.09 14.28
N ASN A 137 -26.68 -14.95 15.57
CA ASN A 137 -27.62 -15.30 16.63
C ASN A 137 -28.15 -14.02 17.28
N ASN A 138 -29.35 -13.61 16.87
CA ASN A 138 -30.03 -12.43 17.41
C ASN A 138 -30.93 -12.80 18.59
N ASN A 139 -30.40 -12.71 19.81
CA ASN A 139 -31.17 -12.89 21.04
C ASN A 139 -31.65 -11.54 21.59
N THR A 140 -32.12 -10.64 20.72
CA THR A 140 -32.70 -9.35 21.09
C THR A 140 -34.14 -9.26 20.59
N LYS A 141 -34.86 -8.23 21.04
CA LYS A 141 -36.22 -7.95 20.55
C LYS A 141 -36.26 -7.17 19.23
N GLN A 142 -35.13 -6.64 18.77
CA GLN A 142 -35.04 -5.84 17.55
C GLN A 142 -34.58 -6.70 16.38
N PRO A 143 -35.18 -6.57 15.18
CA PRO A 143 -34.74 -7.31 14.01
C PRO A 143 -33.38 -6.82 13.52
N VAL A 144 -32.58 -7.74 12.95
CA VAL A 144 -31.38 -7.38 12.19
C VAL A 144 -31.85 -6.93 10.80
N VAL A 145 -31.62 -5.66 10.47
CA VAL A 145 -32.11 -5.06 9.21
C VAL A 145 -31.12 -5.25 8.06
N LYS A 146 -29.82 -5.24 8.37
CA LYS A 146 -28.73 -5.27 7.39
C LYS A 146 -27.53 -6.01 7.95
N VAL A 147 -26.85 -6.77 7.10
CA VAL A 147 -25.55 -7.39 7.35
C VAL A 147 -24.60 -6.93 6.26
N ASP A 148 -23.50 -6.30 6.66
CA ASP A 148 -22.43 -5.86 5.76
C ASP A 148 -21.16 -6.66 6.04
N LEU A 149 -20.65 -7.35 5.02
CA LEU A 149 -19.33 -7.96 5.00
C LEU A 149 -18.38 -7.02 4.26
N ARG A 150 -17.25 -6.66 4.88
CA ARG A 150 -16.24 -5.78 4.27
C ARG A 150 -14.87 -6.38 4.39
N LEU A 151 -14.16 -6.46 3.27
CA LEU A 151 -12.73 -6.69 3.25
C LEU A 151 -12.03 -5.34 3.42
N ARG A 152 -11.24 -5.20 4.48
CA ARG A 152 -10.49 -3.98 4.78
C ARG A 152 -8.99 -4.22 4.60
N ARG A 153 -8.34 -3.34 3.86
CA ARG A 153 -6.89 -3.22 3.82
C ARG A 153 -6.45 -2.28 4.93
N VAL A 154 -5.46 -2.69 5.72
CA VAL A 154 -4.87 -1.88 6.80
C VAL A 154 -3.42 -1.58 6.43
N ASP A 155 -3.17 -0.34 6.03
CA ASP A 155 -1.85 0.13 5.61
C ASP A 155 -1.13 0.75 6.81
N SER A 156 0.00 0.17 7.22
CA SER A 156 0.82 0.67 8.34
C SER A 156 2.11 1.27 7.84
N TYR A 157 2.35 2.55 8.13
CA TYR A 157 3.57 3.25 7.70
C TYR A 157 4.11 4.22 8.74
N THR A 158 5.38 4.58 8.59
CA THR A 158 6.06 5.53 9.48
C THR A 158 6.35 6.81 8.71
N ALA A 159 5.83 7.94 9.20
CA ALA A 159 6.08 9.25 8.61
C ALA A 159 6.92 10.12 9.55
N TYR A 160 7.86 10.86 8.96
CA TYR A 160 8.73 11.79 9.68
C TYR A 160 8.26 13.23 9.46
N ARG A 161 8.03 13.95 10.56
CA ARG A 161 7.75 15.39 10.51
C ARG A 161 8.92 16.14 11.13
N HIS A 162 9.56 17.02 10.37
CA HIS A 162 10.45 18.03 10.93
C HIS A 162 9.61 19.14 11.56
N GLY A 163 9.60 19.22 12.89
CA GLY A 163 9.06 20.36 13.63
C GLY A 163 10.17 21.36 13.94
N LYS A 164 9.91 22.67 13.80
CA LYS A 164 10.73 23.70 14.44
C LYS A 164 10.20 23.89 15.85
N THR A 165 10.91 23.39 16.85
CA THR A 165 10.71 23.83 18.24
C THR A 165 11.96 24.59 18.64
N SER A 166 11.79 25.80 19.19
CA SER A 166 12.89 26.62 19.69
C SER A 166 13.77 25.76 20.61
N ASN A 167 15.05 25.62 20.24
CA ASN A 167 16.12 24.93 20.97
C ASN A 167 16.34 23.41 20.87
N ASN A 168 15.71 22.62 19.99
CA ASN A 168 16.30 21.32 19.58
C ASN A 168 15.63 20.70 18.33
N ASN A 169 16.45 20.17 17.42
CA ASN A 169 16.01 19.45 16.21
C ASN A 169 15.43 18.07 16.56
N VAL A 170 14.22 18.00 17.11
CA VAL A 170 13.56 16.72 17.40
C VAL A 170 12.89 16.19 16.12
N LYS A 171 13.42 15.10 15.56
CA LYS A 171 12.73 14.32 14.51
C LYS A 171 11.57 13.58 15.15
N ARG A 172 10.32 14.03 14.91
CA ARG A 172 9.13 13.35 15.45
C ARG A 172 8.68 12.28 14.45
N CYS A 173 8.90 11.02 14.83
CA CYS A 173 8.43 9.83 14.14
C CYS A 173 7.00 9.53 14.59
N ASN A 174 6.06 9.37 13.65
CA ASN A 174 4.70 8.93 13.98
C ASN A 174 4.37 7.70 13.14
N LYS A 175 4.04 6.59 13.81
CA LYS A 175 3.40 5.44 13.18
C LYS A 175 1.96 5.82 12.83
N ARG A 176 1.55 5.52 11.60
CA ARG A 176 0.20 5.75 11.08
C ARG A 176 -0.37 4.43 10.60
N GLN A 177 -1.69 4.31 10.74
CA GLN A 177 -2.48 3.23 10.20
C GLN A 177 -3.64 3.83 9.44
N GLU A 178 -3.85 3.38 8.22
CA GLU A 178 -4.94 3.79 7.35
C GLU A 178 -5.75 2.56 6.96
N GLU A 179 -7.08 2.64 7.10
CA GLU A 179 -7.98 1.55 6.73
C GLU A 179 -8.74 1.94 5.46
N THR A 180 -8.71 1.08 4.45
CA THR A 180 -9.49 1.24 3.21
C THR A 180 -10.35 0.00 3.00
N THR A 181 -11.63 0.19 2.67
CA THR A 181 -12.49 -0.94 2.26
C THR A 181 -12.19 -1.28 0.80
N VAL A 182 -11.78 -2.51 0.54
CA VAL A 182 -11.39 -2.99 -0.81
C VAL A 182 -12.43 -3.88 -1.46
N ALA A 183 -13.34 -4.45 -0.66
CA ALA A 183 -14.54 -5.14 -1.14
C ALA A 183 -15.64 -5.05 -0.09
N GLU A 184 -16.89 -5.02 -0.53
CA GLU A 184 -18.07 -5.02 0.33
C GLU A 184 -19.15 -5.92 -0.29
N SER A 185 -19.85 -6.67 0.56
CA SER A 185 -21.07 -7.40 0.23
C SER A 185 -22.10 -7.10 1.31
N SER A 186 -23.35 -6.91 0.92
CA SER A 186 -24.42 -6.57 1.86
C SER A 186 -25.65 -7.43 1.61
N GLU A 187 -26.19 -8.00 2.68
CA GLU A 187 -27.50 -8.65 2.67
C GLU A 187 -28.49 -7.84 3.50
N GLY A 188 -29.59 -7.44 2.85
CA GLY A 188 -30.75 -6.84 3.50
C GLY A 188 -31.81 -7.90 3.71
N ASN A 189 -32.55 -7.80 4.82
CA ASN A 189 -33.65 -8.73 5.06
C ASN A 189 -34.73 -8.52 3.97
N GLN A 190 -34.96 -9.51 3.10
CA GLN A 190 -36.17 -9.57 2.30
C GLN A 190 -37.30 -9.88 3.28
N SER A 191 -38.09 -8.85 3.61
CA SER A 191 -39.35 -9.00 4.33
C SER A 191 -40.16 -10.11 3.66
N LYS A 192 -40.44 -11.19 4.40
CA LYS A 192 -41.53 -12.10 4.06
C LYS A 192 -42.87 -11.36 4.18
#